data_AF-A0A7S0TQB7-F1
#
_entry.id   AF-A0A7S0TQB7-F1
#
_cell.length_a   1.000
_cell.length_b   1.000
_cell.length_c   1.000
_cell.angle_alpha   90.00
_cell.angle_beta   90.00
_cell.angle_gamma   90.00
#
_symmetry.space_group_name_H-M   'P 1'
#
loop_
_entity.id
_entity.type
_entity.pdbx_description
1 polymer ?
#
loop_
_entity_poly.entity_id
_entity_poly.type
_entity_poly.pdbx_seq_one_letter_code
_entity_poly.pdbx_strand_id
1 'polypeptide(L)'
;GGAGRFVIGMETYKKELLRKVEETGAKRVFVAGDDAETARMMADFCMDKGMQPLFDEGEGRTSKDNSALMTLTHKVNVTQYALDAIANVELLARAHHLVGTFGSHFTRMAHEVSFTRGGYRTPPVTLDVHWFVNP
;
A
#
# COMPACT_ATOMS: atom_id res chain seq x y z
N GLY A 1 8.16 18.19 -21.49
CA GLY A 1 6.72 18.43 -21.22
C GLY A 1 6.42 17.85 -19.87
N GLY A 2 5.96 18.69 -18.93
CA GLY A 2 5.80 18.30 -17.52
C GLY A 2 4.78 17.18 -17.38
N ALA A 3 5.23 16.02 -16.90
CA ALA A 3 4.33 14.98 -16.41
C ALA A 3 3.61 15.56 -15.20
N GLY A 4 2.35 15.96 -15.38
CA GLY A 4 1.48 16.32 -14.26
C GLY A 4 1.47 15.14 -13.29
N ARG A 5 1.86 15.39 -12.03
CA ARG A 5 1.65 14.45 -10.94
C ARG A 5 0.14 14.22 -10.87
N PHE A 6 -0.34 13.07 -11.33
CA PHE A 6 -1.67 12.59 -11.00
C PHE A 6 -1.67 12.31 -9.50
N VAL A 7 -2.19 13.25 -8.72
CA VAL A 7 -2.45 13.01 -7.30
C VAL A 7 -3.76 12.25 -7.22
N ILE A 8 -3.66 10.93 -7.05
CA ILE A 8 -4.84 10.10 -6.80
C ILE A 8 -5.28 10.35 -5.37
N GLY A 9 -6.47 10.91 -5.22
CA GLY A 9 -7.04 11.23 -3.93
C GLY A 9 -7.38 9.98 -3.12
N MET A 10 -7.31 10.10 -1.80
CA MET A 10 -7.67 9.03 -0.85
C MET A 10 -9.10 8.50 -1.06
N GLU A 11 -10.04 9.34 -1.52
CA GLU A 11 -11.41 8.91 -1.81
C GLU A 11 -11.49 7.89 -2.96
N THR A 12 -10.58 7.97 -3.94
CA THR A 12 -10.49 6.97 -5.02
C THR A 12 -10.03 5.62 -4.46
N TYR A 13 -9.06 5.62 -3.54
CA TYR A 13 -8.63 4.41 -2.83
C TYR A 13 -9.77 3.78 -2.03
N LYS A 14 -10.48 4.59 -1.23
CA LYS A 14 -11.61 4.14 -0.42
C LYS A 14 -12.70 3.47 -1.27
N LYS A 15 -13.05 4.09 -2.40
CA LYS A 15 -14.06 3.57 -3.34
C LYS A 15 -13.65 2.22 -3.92
N GLU A 16 -12.43 2.10 -4.42
CA GLU A 16 -11.96 0.86 -5.05
C GLU A 16 -11.71 -0.25 -4.03
N LEU A 17 -11.27 0.10 -2.82
CA LEU A 17 -11.18 -0.85 -1.71
C LEU A 17 -12.56 -1.43 -1.35
N LEU A 18 -13.57 -0.57 -1.18
CA LEU A 18 -14.94 -1.02 -0.89
C LEU A 18 -15.48 -1.92 -1.99
N ARG A 19 -15.37 -1.49 -3.25
CA ARG A 19 -15.79 -2.29 -4.40
C ARG A 19 -15.12 -3.66 -4.37
N LYS A 20 -13.81 -3.71 -4.13
CA LYS A 20 -13.07 -4.98 -4.08
C LYS A 20 -13.51 -5.87 -2.92
N VAL A 21 -13.79 -5.28 -1.76
CA VAL A 21 -14.28 -6.00 -0.58
C VAL A 21 -15.67 -6.57 -0.81
N GLU A 22 -16.58 -5.80 -1.43
CA GLU A 22 -17.92 -6.26 -1.84
C GLU A 22 -17.83 -7.41 -2.86
N GLU A 23 -16.94 -7.30 -3.84
CA GLU A 23 -16.73 -8.33 -4.87
C GLU A 23 -16.15 -9.64 -4.32
N THR A 24 -15.28 -9.56 -3.30
CA THR A 24 -14.47 -10.71 -2.86
C THR A 24 -14.85 -11.26 -1.49
N GLY A 25 -15.63 -10.51 -0.71
CA GLY A 25 -15.92 -10.83 0.70
C GLY A 25 -14.71 -10.72 1.62
N ALA A 26 -13.66 -9.98 1.23
CA ALA A 26 -12.46 -9.81 2.03
C ALA A 26 -12.77 -9.11 3.36
N LYS A 27 -12.40 -9.73 4.48
CA LYS A 27 -12.65 -9.18 5.84
C LYS A 27 -11.44 -8.51 6.47
N ARG A 28 -10.24 -8.80 5.98
CA ARG A 28 -8.97 -8.33 6.56
C ARG A 28 -8.27 -7.45 5.54
N VAL A 29 -7.84 -6.26 5.94
CA VAL A 29 -7.24 -5.27 5.03
C VAL A 29 -5.92 -4.79 5.60
N PHE A 30 -4.83 -4.97 4.87
CA PHE A 30 -3.54 -4.34 5.19
C PHE A 30 -3.42 -3.02 4.44
N VAL A 31 -3.00 -1.96 5.13
CA VAL A 31 -2.80 -0.62 4.56
C VAL A 31 -1.33 -0.25 4.70
N ALA A 32 -0.68 0.02 3.58
CA ALA A 32 0.68 0.57 3.53
C ALA A 32 0.65 1.99 2.96
N GLY A 33 1.38 2.91 3.59
CA GLY A 33 1.51 4.30 3.17
C GLY A 33 2.76 4.94 3.77
N ASP A 34 3.27 5.96 3.11
CA ASP A 34 4.43 6.76 3.53
C ASP A 34 4.07 7.84 4.56
N ASP A 35 2.77 8.10 4.74
CA ASP A 35 2.22 9.06 5.68
C ASP A 35 1.39 8.37 6.77
N ALA A 36 1.76 8.62 8.03
CA ALA A 36 1.12 8.07 9.21
C ALA A 36 -0.35 8.50 9.33
N GLU A 37 -0.65 9.74 8.92
CA GLU A 37 -2.00 10.29 9.00
C GLU A 37 -2.92 9.59 8.01
N THR A 38 -2.47 9.44 6.76
CA THR A 38 -3.19 8.72 5.70
C THR A 38 -3.41 7.26 6.05
N ALA A 39 -2.40 6.57 6.60
CA ALA A 39 -2.55 5.19 7.06
C ALA A 39 -3.61 5.04 8.15
N ARG A 40 -3.63 5.96 9.13
CA ARG A 40 -4.65 6.01 10.19
C ARG A 40 -6.04 6.29 9.62
N MET A 41 -6.19 7.29 8.75
CA MET A 41 -7.49 7.62 8.15
C MET A 41 -8.08 6.45 7.36
N MET A 42 -7.25 5.70 6.64
CA MET A 42 -7.68 4.50 5.92
C MET A 42 -8.05 3.36 6.87
N ALA A 43 -7.32 3.20 7.98
CA ALA A 43 -7.64 2.20 8.98
C ALA A 43 -8.97 2.49 9.69
N ASP A 44 -9.23 3.75 10.06
CA ASP A 44 -10.50 4.19 10.64
C ASP A 44 -11.66 3.93 9.67
N PHE A 45 -11.46 4.28 8.39
CA PHE A 45 -12.40 3.93 7.34
C PHE A 45 -12.67 2.43 7.22
N CYS A 46 -11.64 1.59 7.37
CA CYS A 46 -11.80 0.15 7.34
C CYS A 46 -12.69 -0.34 8.49
N MET A 47 -12.44 0.15 9.71
CA MET A 47 -13.22 -0.21 10.89
C MET A 47 -14.69 0.24 10.78
N ASP A 48 -14.94 1.46 10.30
CA ASP A 48 -16.29 1.99 10.08
C ASP A 48 -17.11 1.16 9.08
N LYS A 49 -16.44 0.44 8.18
CA LYS A 49 -17.04 -0.42 7.18
C LYS A 49 -17.06 -1.90 7.59
N GLY A 50 -16.74 -2.20 8.85
CA GLY A 50 -16.74 -3.55 9.39
C GLY A 50 -15.60 -4.44 8.88
N MET A 51 -14.55 -3.84 8.30
CA MET A 51 -13.33 -4.54 7.92
C MET A 51 -12.37 -4.56 9.11
N GLN A 52 -11.56 -5.61 9.21
CA GLN A 52 -10.50 -5.73 10.18
C GLN A 52 -9.19 -5.22 9.56
N PRO A 53 -8.74 -4.00 9.89
CA PRO A 53 -7.40 -3.57 9.49
C PRO A 53 -6.35 -4.50 10.11
N LEU A 54 -5.39 -4.92 9.29
CA LEU A 54 -4.19 -5.60 9.73
C LEU A 54 -3.15 -4.54 10.00
N PHE A 55 -2.84 -4.41 11.28
CA PHE A 55 -1.65 -3.75 11.72
C PHE A 55 -0.64 -4.83 12.03
N ASP A 56 0.63 -4.55 11.79
CA ASP A 56 1.66 -5.38 12.40
C ASP A 56 1.63 -5.10 13.91
N GLU A 57 1.08 -6.03 14.69
CA GLU A 57 1.08 -5.95 16.15
C GLU A 57 2.50 -6.23 16.66
N GLY A 58 3.37 -5.23 16.57
CA GLY A 58 4.76 -5.34 17.04
C GLY A 58 5.74 -4.43 16.31
N GLU A 59 5.45 -4.07 15.07
CA GLU A 59 6.23 -3.06 14.35
C GLU A 59 5.54 -1.72 14.58
N GLY A 60 6.28 -0.76 15.15
CA GLY A 60 5.76 0.58 15.33
C GLY A 60 5.10 1.00 14.02
N ARG A 61 3.87 1.54 14.10
CA ARG A 61 3.25 2.30 12.99
C ARG A 61 4.37 3.03 12.27
N THR A 62 4.24 3.24 10.96
CA THR A 62 4.98 4.21 10.15
C THR A 62 4.97 5.62 10.78
N SER A 63 5.49 5.73 12.00
CA SER A 63 5.56 6.83 12.96
C SER A 63 6.79 7.66 12.67
N LYS A 64 7.57 7.23 11.69
CA LYS A 64 8.64 8.00 11.10
C LYS A 64 8.07 8.55 9.81
N ASP A 65 7.36 9.64 9.99
CA ASP A 65 7.05 10.65 8.99
C ASP A 65 8.11 10.64 7.88
N ASN A 66 7.81 10.11 6.70
CA ASN A 66 8.79 10.00 5.61
C ASN A 66 9.27 11.37 5.12
N SER A 67 8.58 12.45 5.52
CA SER A 67 9.04 13.83 5.34
C SER A 67 10.35 14.13 6.09
N ALA A 68 10.66 13.38 7.17
CA ALA A 68 11.90 13.50 7.93
C ALA A 68 13.14 13.04 7.14
N LEU A 69 12.99 12.12 6.18
CA LEU A 69 14.08 11.69 5.28
C LEU A 69 14.55 12.83 4.37
N MET A 70 13.64 13.72 3.97
CA MET A 70 13.94 14.88 3.11
C MET A 70 14.63 16.02 3.88
N THR A 71 14.57 16.02 5.22
CA THR A 71 15.03 17.14 6.06
C THR A 71 16.15 16.78 7.04
N LEU A 72 16.37 15.49 7.37
CA LEU A 72 17.29 15.07 8.43
C LEU A 72 18.08 13.80 8.05
N THR A 73 18.94 13.90 7.04
CA THR A 73 19.79 12.78 6.55
C THR A 73 20.74 12.17 7.60
N HIS A 74 20.96 12.83 8.74
CA HIS A 74 21.88 12.35 9.79
C HIS A 74 21.21 11.69 11.00
N LYS A 75 19.86 11.71 11.10
CA LYS A 75 19.13 11.14 12.25
C LYS A 75 18.22 9.96 11.89
N VAL A 76 18.15 9.58 10.62
CA VAL A 76 17.31 8.47 10.17
C VAL A 76 18.11 7.17 10.24
N ASN A 77 17.57 6.19 10.97
CA ASN A 77 18.05 4.82 10.91
C ASN A 77 17.60 4.21 9.58
N VAL A 78 18.45 4.35 8.55
CA VAL A 78 18.19 3.89 7.18
C VAL A 78 17.94 2.38 7.13
N THR A 79 18.64 1.59 7.94
CA THR A 79 18.45 0.14 8.02
C THR A 79 17.03 -0.21 8.46
N GLN A 80 16.53 0.41 9.54
CA GLN A 80 15.17 0.17 10.00
C GLN A 80 14.15 0.56 8.93
N TYR A 81 14.34 1.72 8.29
CA TYR A 81 13.44 2.17 7.23
C TYR A 81 13.39 1.20 6.04
N ALA A 82 14.54 0.67 5.63
CA ALA A 82 14.61 -0.32 4.57
C ALA A 82 13.92 -1.63 4.98
N LEU A 83 14.05 -2.06 6.23
CA LEU A 83 13.38 -3.26 6.75
C LEU A 83 11.86 -3.07 6.78
N ASP A 84 11.37 -1.94 7.31
CA ASP A 84 9.95 -1.60 7.33
C ASP A 84 9.37 -1.55 5.89
N ALA A 85 10.14 -1.01 4.95
CA ALA A 85 9.75 -0.98 3.54
C ALA A 85 9.64 -2.38 2.91
N ILE A 86 10.61 -3.25 3.20
CA ILE A 86 10.62 -4.65 2.74
C ILE A 86 9.44 -5.41 3.36
N ALA A 87 9.17 -5.24 4.66
CA ALA A 87 8.04 -5.86 5.35
C ALA A 87 6.70 -5.44 4.72
N ASN A 88 6.51 -4.15 4.43
CA ASN A 88 5.33 -3.66 3.72
C ASN A 88 5.14 -4.33 2.35
N VAL A 89 6.21 -4.45 1.55
CA VAL A 89 6.16 -5.14 0.25
C VAL A 89 5.78 -6.61 0.42
N GLU A 90 6.36 -7.27 1.43
CA GLU A 90 6.11 -8.68 1.74
C GLU A 90 4.63 -8.92 2.11
N LEU A 91 4.07 -8.10 2.99
CA LEU A 91 2.67 -8.16 3.41
C LEU A 91 1.71 -7.88 2.26
N LEU A 92 2.01 -6.86 1.43
CA LEU A 92 1.24 -6.58 0.21
C LEU A 92 1.31 -7.73 -0.80
N ALA A 93 2.46 -8.40 -0.92
CA ALA A 93 2.64 -9.55 -1.81
C ALA A 93 1.93 -10.81 -1.31
N ARG A 94 1.67 -10.93 0.00
CA ARG A 94 0.88 -12.04 0.61
C ARG A 94 -0.62 -11.83 0.53
N ALA A 95 -1.09 -10.63 0.22
CA ALA A 95 -2.51 -10.35 0.12
C ALA A 95 -3.15 -11.22 -0.97
N HIS A 96 -4.43 -11.56 -0.81
CA HIS A 96 -5.18 -12.26 -1.85
C HIS A 96 -5.59 -11.34 -3.01
N HIS A 97 -5.77 -10.06 -2.70
CA HIS A 97 -6.22 -9.01 -3.61
C HIS A 97 -5.38 -7.76 -3.33
N LEU A 98 -5.10 -6.98 -4.38
CA LEU A 98 -4.34 -5.75 -4.27
C LEU A 98 -5.13 -4.58 -4.86
N VAL A 99 -5.14 -3.46 -4.13
CA VAL A 99 -5.64 -2.16 -4.60
C VAL A 99 -4.50 -1.16 -4.38
N GLY A 100 -4.06 -0.47 -5.43
CA GLY A 100 -2.90 0.43 -5.34
C GLY A 100 -2.65 1.25 -6.60
N THR A 101 -1.47 1.87 -6.66
CA THR A 101 -0.98 2.59 -7.84
C THR A 101 0.29 1.92 -8.37
N PHE A 102 0.38 1.68 -9.67
CA PHE A 102 1.62 1.17 -10.28
C PHE A 102 2.64 2.27 -10.60
N GLY A 103 2.29 3.55 -10.42
CA GLY A 103 3.28 4.60 -10.22
C GLY A 103 4.15 4.36 -8.99
N SER A 104 3.63 3.70 -7.95
CA SER A 104 4.40 3.32 -6.76
C SER A 104 5.30 2.11 -7.03
N HIS A 105 6.58 2.25 -6.69
CA HIS A 105 7.53 1.13 -6.72
C HIS A 105 7.15 0.03 -5.70
N PHE A 106 6.53 0.38 -4.58
CA PHE A 106 6.11 -0.60 -3.57
C PHE A 106 5.00 -1.52 -4.11
N THR A 107 3.97 -0.94 -4.73
CA THR A 107 2.88 -1.70 -5.33
C THR A 107 3.38 -2.62 -6.45
N ARG A 108 4.28 -2.11 -7.32
CA ARG A 108 4.88 -2.90 -8.40
C ARG A 108 5.70 -4.06 -7.86
N MET A 109 6.58 -3.79 -6.89
CA MET A 109 7.40 -4.82 -6.28
C MET A 109 6.56 -5.87 -5.57
N ALA A 110 5.51 -5.46 -4.84
CA ALA A 110 4.58 -6.39 -4.21
C ALA A 110 3.87 -7.27 -5.25
N HIS A 111 3.45 -6.69 -6.38
CA HIS A 111 2.86 -7.44 -7.48
C HIS A 111 3.84 -8.44 -8.11
N GLU A 112 5.09 -8.04 -8.32
CA GLU A 112 6.13 -8.92 -8.89
C GLU A 112 6.48 -10.06 -7.93
N VAL A 113 6.64 -9.74 -6.64
CA VAL A 113 6.92 -10.74 -5.60
C VAL A 113 5.75 -11.70 -5.42
N SER A 114 4.50 -11.27 -5.61
CA SER A 114 3.34 -12.16 -5.47
C SER A 114 3.34 -13.31 -6.48
N PHE A 115 3.96 -13.16 -7.66
CA PHE A 115 4.09 -14.26 -8.64
C PHE A 115 4.88 -15.45 -8.10
N THR A 116 5.82 -15.24 -7.19
CA THR A 116 6.55 -16.34 -6.53
C THR A 116 5.64 -17.25 -5.70
N ARG A 117 4.39 -16.82 -5.45
CA ARG A 117 3.37 -17.51 -4.65
C ARG A 117 2.09 -17.80 -5.45
N GLY A 118 2.14 -17.72 -6.78
CA GLY A 118 0.99 -17.94 -7.66
C GLY A 118 0.15 -16.68 -7.94
N GLY A 119 0.61 -15.50 -7.52
CA GLY A 119 -0.03 -14.22 -7.79
C GLY A 119 -1.27 -13.93 -6.95
N TYR A 120 -1.91 -12.81 -7.24
CA TYR A 120 -3.19 -12.43 -6.63
C TYR A 120 -4.33 -13.28 -7.18
N ARG A 121 -5.34 -13.58 -6.35
CA ARG A 121 -6.51 -14.37 -6.74
C ARG A 121 -7.36 -13.69 -7.82
N THR A 122 -7.29 -12.37 -7.88
CA THR A 122 -7.90 -11.55 -8.93
C THR A 122 -6.88 -10.53 -9.41
N PRO A 123 -7.02 -10.02 -10.65
CA PRO A 123 -6.14 -8.97 -11.14
C PRO A 123 -6.08 -7.78 -10.17
N PRO A 124 -4.88 -7.21 -9.93
CA PRO A 124 -4.73 -6.05 -9.06
C PRO A 124 -5.53 -4.86 -9.61
N VAL A 125 -6.16 -4.10 -8.71
CA VAL A 125 -6.83 -2.85 -9.07
C VAL A 125 -5.81 -1.73 -8.98
N THR A 126 -5.63 -1.04 -10.10
CA THR A 126 -4.62 0.01 -10.26
C THR A 126 -5.35 1.31 -10.53
N LEU A 127 -4.94 2.38 -9.85
CA LEU A 127 -5.65 3.66 -9.89
C LEU A 127 -5.07 4.64 -10.92
N ASP A 128 -3.88 4.38 -11.45
CA ASP A 128 -3.15 5.23 -12.41
C ASP A 128 -2.84 4.53 -13.73
N VAL A 129 -1.90 3.60 -13.70
CA VAL A 129 -1.33 2.95 -14.87
C VAL A 129 -1.55 1.45 -14.75
N HIS A 130 -1.76 0.80 -15.90
CA HIS A 130 -1.73 -0.65 -15.93
C HIS A 130 -0.31 -1.15 -15.67
N TRP A 131 -0.17 -2.37 -15.14
CA TRP A 131 1.13 -3.01 -15.16
C TRP A 131 1.41 -3.43 -16.59
N PHE A 132 2.40 -2.81 -17.19
CA PHE A 132 2.93 -3.21 -18.48
C PHE A 132 4.31 -3.80 -18.25
N VAL A 133 4.46 -5.09 -18.57
CA VAL A 133 5.75 -5.61 -19.03
C VAL A 133 5.95 -4.94 -20.38
N ASN A 134 6.92 -4.05 -20.48
CA ASN A 134 7.35 -3.58 -21.78
C ASN A 134 7.87 -4.83 -22.54
N PRO A 135 7.28 -5.23 -23.68
CA PRO A 135 7.78 -6.36 -24.45
C PRO A 135 9.20 -6.11 -24.98
#